data_AF-A0AAV6J2T5-F1
#
_entry.id   AF-A0AAV6J2T5-F1
#
_cell.length_a   1.000
_cell.length_b   1.000
_cell.length_c   1.000
_cell.angle_alpha   90.00
_cell.angle_beta   90.00
_cell.angle_gamma   90.00
#
_symmetry.space_group_name_H-M   'P 1'
#
loop_
_entity.id
_entity.type
_entity.pdbx_description
1 polymer ?
#
loop_
_entity_poly.entity_id
_entity_poly.type
_entity_poly.pdbx_seq_one_letter_code
_entity_poly.pdbx_strand_id
1 'polypeptide(L)'
;MKGNKTTVLTFAEKCKNILASNWQGNLNTIKADAKGSKEEIYTSKVKYFVKKGRPYIWVPEKDLHNVNTIIDERGSFAVTSPFPGPLANLLRSIKKVGAILFTGLH
;
A
#
# COMPACT_ATOMS: atom_id res chain seq x y z
N MET A 1 -3.70 -21.70 -20.33
CA MET A 1 -4.77 -21.26 -19.42
C MET A 1 -5.30 -19.90 -19.88
N LYS A 2 -6.49 -19.82 -20.48
CA LYS A 2 -7.13 -18.55 -20.83
C LYS A 2 -7.74 -17.95 -19.56
N GLY A 3 -7.07 -16.97 -18.96
CA GLY A 3 -7.61 -16.24 -17.80
C GLY A 3 -8.91 -15.55 -18.18
N ASN A 4 -10.00 -15.88 -17.48
CA ASN A 4 -11.32 -15.31 -17.72
C ASN A 4 -11.29 -13.82 -17.30
N LYS A 5 -11.58 -12.88 -18.21
CA LYS A 5 -11.43 -11.43 -17.96
C LYS A 5 -12.18 -10.95 -16.72
N THR A 6 -13.29 -11.60 -16.38
CA THR A 6 -14.13 -11.32 -15.22
C THR A 6 -13.39 -11.54 -13.88
N THR A 7 -12.55 -12.57 -13.77
CA THR A 7 -11.80 -12.84 -12.53
C THR A 7 -10.61 -11.90 -12.36
N VAL A 8 -9.97 -11.46 -13.45
CA VAL A 8 -8.88 -10.48 -13.40
C VAL A 8 -9.39 -9.10 -12.95
N LEU A 9 -10.56 -8.68 -13.44
CA LEU A 9 -11.21 -7.44 -13.00
C LEU A 9 -11.48 -7.45 -11.49
N THR A 10 -11.98 -8.58 -10.95
CA THR A 10 -12.24 -8.71 -9.51
C THR A 10 -10.96 -8.66 -8.65
N PHE A 11 -9.83 -9.15 -9.17
CA PHE A 11 -8.57 -9.08 -8.43
C PHE A 11 -8.02 -7.65 -8.37
N ALA A 12 -8.05 -6.93 -9.49
CA ALA A 12 -7.63 -5.52 -9.54
C ALA A 12 -8.51 -4.65 -8.62
N GLU A 13 -9.81 -4.90 -8.60
CA GLU A 13 -10.75 -4.26 -7.66
C GLU A 13 -10.41 -4.58 -6.20
N LYS A 14 -10.11 -5.84 -5.88
CA LYS A 14 -9.67 -6.24 -4.54
C LYS A 14 -8.38 -5.52 -4.12
N CYS A 15 -7.39 -5.44 -5.00
CA CYS A 15 -6.15 -4.69 -4.74
C CYS A 15 -6.42 -3.19 -4.54
N LYS A 16 -7.26 -2.59 -5.38
CA LYS A 16 -7.67 -1.19 -5.24
C LYS A 16 -8.36 -0.94 -3.89
N ASN A 17 -9.25 -1.84 -3.47
CA ASN A 17 -9.94 -1.76 -2.19
C ASN A 17 -8.95 -1.87 -1.02
N ILE A 18 -8.00 -2.81 -1.07
CA ILE A 18 -6.95 -2.92 -0.04
C ILE A 18 -6.14 -1.62 0.04
N LEU A 19 -5.69 -1.11 -1.10
CA LEU A 19 -4.88 0.10 -1.17
C LEU A 19 -5.65 1.33 -0.64
N ALA A 20 -6.95 1.42 -0.90
CA ALA A 20 -7.81 2.51 -0.44
C ALA A 20 -8.25 2.38 1.04
N SER A 21 -8.18 1.19 1.62
CA SER A 21 -8.65 0.91 3.00
C SER A 21 -7.55 1.07 4.05
N ASN A 22 -6.35 1.53 3.68
CA ASN A 22 -5.21 1.69 4.55
C ASN A 22 -4.52 3.04 4.27
N TRP A 23 -3.74 3.53 5.22
CA TRP A 23 -3.03 4.81 5.16
C TRP A 23 -1.53 4.67 5.48
N GLN A 24 -1.08 3.44 5.76
CA GLN A 24 0.32 3.10 6.01
C GLN A 24 0.73 1.83 5.22
N GLY A 25 1.97 1.79 4.78
CA GLY A 25 2.54 0.64 4.07
C GLY A 25 4.06 0.59 4.24
N ASN A 26 4.67 -0.48 3.75
CA ASN A 26 6.13 -0.63 3.75
C ASN A 26 6.68 -0.17 2.40
N LEU A 27 7.58 0.80 2.41
CA LEU A 27 8.35 1.21 1.24
C LEU A 27 9.70 0.51 1.28
N ASN A 28 10.07 -0.10 0.15
CA ASN A 28 11.36 -0.76 -0.04
C ASN A 28 12.13 0.01 -1.11
N THR A 29 13.34 0.45 -0.79
CA THR A 29 14.26 1.14 -1.72
C THR A 29 15.63 0.47 -1.66
N ILE A 30 16.43 0.60 -2.71
CA ILE A 30 17.82 0.15 -2.68
C ILE A 30 18.65 1.17 -1.89
N LYS A 31 19.45 0.72 -0.93
CA LYS A 31 20.32 1.64 -0.18
C LYS A 31 21.32 2.30 -1.11
N ALA A 32 21.42 3.61 -1.02
CA ALA A 32 22.49 4.36 -1.65
C ALA A 32 23.78 4.18 -0.85
N ASP A 33 24.73 3.41 -1.37
CA ASP A 33 26.05 3.28 -0.78
C ASP A 33 27.11 3.92 -1.69
N ALA A 34 28.09 4.59 -1.08
CA ALA A 34 29.15 5.29 -1.83
C ALA A 34 30.10 4.32 -2.58
N LYS A 35 29.96 3.00 -2.37
CA LYS A 35 30.85 1.96 -2.90
C LYS A 35 30.20 1.10 -4.00
N GLY A 36 28.91 1.26 -4.29
CA GLY A 36 28.23 0.52 -5.36
C GLY A 36 27.86 -0.93 -5.00
N SER A 37 27.79 -1.29 -3.72
CA SER A 37 27.11 -2.51 -3.24
C SER A 37 25.59 -2.31 -3.31
N LYS A 38 25.07 -2.32 -4.53
CA LYS A 38 23.68 -2.01 -4.94
C LYS A 38 22.61 -3.02 -4.49
N GLU A 39 22.86 -3.84 -3.46
CA GLU A 39 22.03 -5.01 -3.18
C GLU A 39 21.32 -4.99 -1.83
N GLU A 40 21.63 -4.06 -0.93
CA GLU A 40 20.92 -4.00 0.35
C GLU A 40 19.61 -3.21 0.23
N ILE A 41 18.51 -3.82 0.66
CA ILE A 41 17.18 -3.21 0.66
C ILE A 41 16.95 -2.47 1.97
N TYR A 42 16.57 -1.20 1.87
CA TYR A 42 16.03 -0.43 2.98
C TYR A 42 14.50 -0.50 2.98
N THR A 43 13.94 -1.01 4.07
CA THR A 43 12.49 -1.13 4.28
C THR A 43 12.06 -0.32 5.48
N SER A 44 11.08 0.56 5.31
CA SER A 44 10.47 1.27 6.43
C SER A 44 8.96 1.49 6.23
N LYS A 45 8.26 1.79 7.33
CA LYS A 45 6.83 2.14 7.27
C LYS A 45 6.67 3.60 6.87
N VAL A 46 5.88 3.83 5.84
CA VAL A 46 5.54 5.16 5.34
C VAL A 46 4.03 5.37 5.38
N LYS A 47 3.63 6.63 5.53
CA LYS A 47 2.23 7.04 5.39
C LYS A 47 1.95 7.32 3.91
N TYR A 48 0.74 7.05 3.46
CA TYR A 48 0.35 7.30 2.09
C TYR A 48 -1.14 7.60 1.98
N PHE A 49 -1.55 8.15 0.84
CA PHE A 49 -2.95 8.25 0.44
C PHE A 49 -3.11 7.89 -1.02
N VAL A 50 -4.32 7.59 -1.46
CA VAL A 50 -4.61 7.22 -2.85
C VAL A 50 -5.42 8.31 -3.53
N LYS A 51 -4.98 8.77 -4.69
CA LYS A 51 -5.74 9.71 -5.54
C LYS A 51 -5.79 9.18 -6.97
N LYS A 52 -7.01 9.00 -7.49
CA LYS A 52 -7.28 8.43 -8.82
C LYS A 52 -6.56 7.10 -9.07
N GLY A 53 -6.50 6.23 -8.06
CA GLY A 53 -5.85 4.91 -8.13
C GLY A 53 -4.32 4.93 -8.03
N ARG A 54 -3.69 6.11 -7.83
CA ARG A 54 -2.25 6.24 -7.64
C ARG A 54 -1.93 6.50 -6.16
N PRO A 55 -1.02 5.74 -5.53
CA PRO A 55 -0.56 6.03 -4.18
C PRO A 55 0.40 7.22 -4.20
N TYR A 56 0.21 8.15 -3.27
CA TYR A 56 1.11 9.25 -2.97
C TYR A 56 1.69 8.98 -1.59
N ILE A 57 3.01 8.91 -1.52
CA ILE A 57 3.74 8.52 -0.31
C ILE A 57 4.27 9.79 0.36
N TRP A 58 4.07 9.89 1.66
CA TRP A 58 4.68 10.94 2.47
C TRP A 58 6.04 10.48 2.95
N VAL A 59 7.11 11.07 2.41
CA VAL A 59 8.49 10.78 2.79
C VAL A 59 9.09 12.04 3.44
N PRO A 60 9.49 12.00 4.72
CA PRO A 60 10.21 13.11 5.34
C PRO A 60 11.55 13.38 4.64
N GLU A 61 11.97 14.65 4.58
CA GLU A 61 13.21 15.04 3.89
C GLU A 61 14.47 14.32 4.40
N LYS A 62 14.52 14.09 5.73
CA LYS A 62 15.63 13.42 6.42
C LYS A 62 15.54 11.89 6.37
N ASP A 63 14.52 11.33 5.71
CA ASP A 63 14.37 9.89 5.58
C ASP A 63 15.33 9.33 4.52
N LEU A 64 15.88 8.14 4.77
CA LEU A 64 16.80 7.49 3.83
C LEU A 64 16.13 7.16 2.50
N HIS A 65 14.81 6.95 2.46
CA HIS A 65 14.09 6.76 1.21
C HIS A 65 14.28 7.93 0.24
N ASN A 66 14.36 9.17 0.74
CA ASN A 66 14.58 10.35 -0.10
C ASN A 66 15.91 10.25 -0.85
N VAL A 67 17.01 10.03 -0.10
CA VAL A 67 18.37 9.88 -0.67
C VAL A 67 18.44 8.66 -1.59
N ASN A 68 17.88 7.53 -1.15
CA ASN A 68 17.89 6.29 -1.92
C ASN A 68 17.22 6.48 -3.29
N THR A 69 16.04 7.12 -3.33
CA THR A 69 15.30 7.34 -4.59
C THR A 69 15.95 8.32 -5.56
N ILE A 70 16.79 9.24 -5.06
CA ILE A 70 17.55 10.17 -5.91
C ILE A 70 18.68 9.43 -6.64
N ILE A 71 19.29 8.44 -5.98
CA ILE A 71 20.41 7.65 -6.53
C ILE A 71 19.90 6.48 -7.38
N ASP A 72 18.85 5.79 -6.91
CA ASP A 72 18.19 4.71 -7.61
C ASP A 72 16.67 4.83 -7.42
N GLU A 73 15.95 5.15 -8.49
CA GLU A 73 14.49 5.34 -8.49
C GLU A 73 13.70 4.04 -8.25
N ARG A 74 14.37 2.87 -8.26
CA ARG A 74 13.71 1.58 -8.06
C ARG A 74 13.26 1.42 -6.62
N GLY A 75 11.98 1.10 -6.48
CA GLY A 75 11.40 0.71 -5.20
C GLY A 75 10.16 -0.14 -5.38
N SER A 76 9.73 -0.76 -4.28
CA SER A 76 8.45 -1.44 -4.20
C SER A 76 7.67 -0.96 -2.99
N PHE A 77 6.34 -0.95 -3.11
CA PHE A 77 5.45 -0.51 -2.05
C PHE A 77 4.47 -1.62 -1.71
N ALA A 78 4.52 -2.09 -0.47
CA ALA A 78 3.70 -3.18 0.03
C ALA A 78 2.66 -2.67 1.02
N VAL A 79 1.40 -3.05 0.79
CA VAL A 79 0.27 -2.70 1.67
C VAL A 79 -0.41 -3.97 2.13
N THR A 80 -0.57 -4.09 3.43
CA THR A 80 -1.29 -5.22 4.04
C THR A 80 -2.80 -5.01 3.92
N SER A 81 -3.53 -6.08 3.61
CA SER A 81 -4.99 -6.06 3.68
C SER A 81 -5.44 -5.78 5.11
N PRO A 82 -6.36 -4.83 5.36
CA PRO A 82 -6.94 -4.67 6.68
C PRO A 82 -7.58 -6.00 7.09
N PHE A 83 -7.23 -6.50 8.27
CA PHE A 83 -7.85 -7.71 8.80
C PHE A 83 -9.34 -7.40 9.02
N PRO A 84 -10.27 -8.26 8.56
CA PRO A 84 -11.68 -8.03 8.80
C PRO A 84 -11.88 -7.95 10.32
N GLY A 85 -12.32 -6.79 10.79
CA GLY A 85 -12.66 -6.63 12.20
C GLY A 85 -13.75 -7.65 12.60
N PRO A 86 -13.91 -7.95 13.90
CA PRO A 86 -14.89 -8.93 14.38
C PRO A 86 -16.31 -8.72 13.84
N LEU A 87 -16.66 -7.48 13.48
CA LEU A 87 -17.97 -7.07 12.99
C LEU A 87 -18.11 -7.08 11.46
N ALA A 88 -17.08 -7.45 10.69
CA ALA A 88 -17.13 -7.41 9.23
C ALA A 88 -18.26 -8.26 8.63
N ASN A 89 -18.51 -9.45 9.21
CA ASN A 89 -19.59 -10.34 8.80
C ASN A 89 -20.98 -9.76 9.11
N LEU A 90 -21.10 -9.06 10.24
CA LEU A 90 -22.34 -8.39 10.63
C LEU A 90 -22.65 -7.21 9.70
N LEU A 91 -21.66 -6.36 9.41
CA LEU A 91 -21.81 -5.23 8.48
C LEU A 91 -22.16 -5.69 7.06
N ARG A 92 -21.57 -6.83 6.62
CA ARG A 92 -21.90 -7.48 5.35
C ARG A 92 -23.34 -8.00 5.32
N SER A 93 -23.82 -8.59 6.42
CA SER A 93 -25.20 -9.09 6.55
C SER A 93 -26.23 -7.98 6.42
N ILE A 94 -25.97 -6.80 7.00
CA ILE A 94 -26.89 -5.66 6.99
C ILE A 94 -26.89 -4.91 5.63
N LYS A 95 -26.15 -5.40 4.62
CA LYS A 95 -25.92 -4.70 3.32
C LYS A 95 -25.46 -3.24 3.49
N LYS A 96 -24.92 -2.88 4.65
CA LYS A 96 -24.48 -1.51 5.00
C LYS A 96 -23.03 -1.22 4.61
N VAL A 97 -22.47 -2.00 3.69
CA VAL A 97 -21.04 -1.98 3.30
C VAL A 97 -20.68 -0.75 2.43
N GLY A 98 -21.64 0.14 2.15
CA GLY A 98 -21.38 1.37 1.41
C GLY A 98 -20.81 2.55 2.23
N ALA A 99 -20.77 2.49 3.57
CA ALA A 99 -20.54 3.73 4.35
C ALA A 99 -19.72 3.61 5.65
N ILE A 100 -19.32 2.41 6.11
CA ILE A 100 -18.62 2.28 7.41
C ILE A 100 -17.33 1.46 7.25
N LEU A 101 -16.36 2.08 6.59
CA LEU A 101 -14.93 1.88 6.88
C LEU A 101 -14.29 3.23 7.29
N PHE A 102 -15.12 4.16 7.74
CA PHE A 102 -14.72 5.37 8.47
C PHE A 102 -14.97 5.11 9.94
N THR A 103 -13.89 4.92 10.69
CA THR A 103 -13.48 5.69 11.86
C THR A 103 -12.45 4.84 12.59
N GLY A 104 -11.19 5.25 12.53
CA GLY A 104 -10.21 4.81 13.50
C GLY A 104 -10.75 5.09 14.90
N LEU A 105 -10.66 4.10 15.77
CA LEU A 105 -10.72 4.35 17.20
C LEU A 105 -9.48 5.17 17.59
N HIS A 106 -9.77 6.30 18.25
CA HIS A 106 -8.94 7.14 19.13
C HIS A 106 -7.45 6.86 19.18
#